data_AF-A0A8C6DCM7-F1
#
_entry.id   AF-A0A8C6DCM7-F1
#
_cell.length_a   1.000
_cell.length_b   1.000
_cell.length_c   1.000
_cell.angle_alpha   90.00
_cell.angle_beta   90.00
_cell.angle_gamma   90.00
#
_symmetry.space_group_name_H-M   'P 1'
#
loop_
_entity.id
_entity.type
_entity.pdbx_description
1 polymer ?
#
loop_
_entity_poly.entity_id
_entity_poly.type
_entity_poly.pdbx_seq_one_letter_code
_entity_poly.pdbx_strand_id
1 'polypeptide(L)'
;MRFTFPLLAIGLEVVMIVLFALFVQYETGPNTSQKPNSTELPAMDPDTSMDSYPHFQDVHVMVFAGFGFLMTFLRKYGFSGVGINLLIAALGLQWGTFIQGIFRKHGQKFQIEIQNMIHADFSAVTVLISFGAVLGKTSPIQMLIMTIIEITVFAANEFLVFEVFLASDIGESMTIHAFGAYFGLAVAGILYRSRLKEGHPNEESVYHSDMFAMIGSLFLWIFWPSFNSATASDAKKQYRAIVNTYFSLAASVVTAYACSSLLESRGKLNMVHIQNATLAGGVAVGTCADMEIPPYYAMIIGSIAGVVSVIGFKFLTDCGGQSGSCPRFFHCNSTCWRANHRCDSKDTYLGTTT
;
A
#
# COMPACT_ATOMS: atom_id res chain seq x y z
N MET A 1 -3.13 2.55 -27.25
CA MET A 1 -4.04 2.90 -26.13
C MET A 1 -5.01 4.06 -26.45
N ARG A 2 -4.98 4.68 -27.63
CA ARG A 2 -5.78 5.88 -27.95
C ARG A 2 -7.29 5.75 -27.70
N PHE A 3 -7.85 4.56 -27.87
CA PHE A 3 -9.30 4.32 -27.67
C PHE A 3 -9.58 3.43 -26.46
N THR A 4 -8.80 2.35 -26.28
CA THR A 4 -9.04 1.38 -25.21
C THR A 4 -8.92 1.97 -23.81
N PHE A 5 -7.94 2.84 -23.58
CA PHE A 5 -7.75 3.45 -22.25
C PHE A 5 -8.85 4.47 -21.93
N PRO A 6 -9.15 5.47 -22.79
CA PRO A 6 -10.23 6.41 -22.50
C PRO A 6 -11.59 5.74 -22.35
N LEU A 7 -11.91 4.74 -23.18
CA LEU A 7 -13.19 4.02 -23.06
C LEU A 7 -13.32 3.30 -21.71
N LEU A 8 -12.26 2.63 -21.25
CA LEU A 8 -12.28 1.98 -19.94
C LEU A 8 -12.36 3.00 -18.80
N ALA A 9 -11.53 4.05 -18.83
CA ALA A 9 -11.51 5.06 -17.77
C ALA A 9 -12.85 5.80 -17.66
N ILE A 10 -13.40 6.28 -18.78
CA ILE A 10 -14.71 6.95 -18.80
C ILE A 10 -15.83 5.96 -18.40
N GLY A 11 -15.76 4.71 -18.87
CA GLY A 11 -16.72 3.68 -18.49
C GLY A 11 -16.73 3.43 -16.97
N LEU A 12 -15.55 3.29 -16.36
CA LEU A 12 -15.42 3.14 -14.91
C LEU A 12 -15.95 4.36 -14.16
N GLU A 13 -15.63 5.57 -14.61
CA GLU A 13 -16.11 6.81 -13.98
C GLU A 13 -17.64 6.93 -14.04
N VAL A 14 -18.26 6.61 -15.19
CA VAL A 14 -19.73 6.57 -15.31
C VAL A 14 -20.34 5.55 -14.35
N VAL A 15 -19.72 4.38 -14.20
CA VAL A 15 -20.15 3.38 -13.23
C VAL A 15 -20.03 3.91 -11.80
N MET A 16 -18.93 4.57 -11.43
CA MET A 16 -18.78 5.17 -10.09
C MET A 16 -19.86 6.20 -9.82
N ILE A 17 -20.13 7.11 -10.76
CA ILE A 17 -21.18 8.13 -10.63
C ILE A 17 -22.55 7.47 -10.38
N VAL A 18 -22.89 6.45 -11.16
CA VAL A 18 -24.17 5.72 -10.99
C VAL A 18 -24.23 5.04 -9.63
N LEU A 19 -23.16 4.36 -9.20
CA LEU A 19 -23.11 3.69 -7.91
C LEU A 19 -23.22 4.68 -6.74
N PHE A 20 -22.51 5.80 -6.80
CA PHE A 20 -22.60 6.87 -5.79
C PHE A 20 -24.01 7.46 -5.74
N ALA A 21 -24.62 7.76 -6.88
CA ALA A 21 -25.98 8.28 -6.93
C ALA A 21 -27.03 7.33 -6.33
N LEU A 22 -26.79 6.01 -6.45
CA LEU A 22 -27.71 5.00 -5.91
C LEU A 22 -27.51 4.72 -4.42
N PHE A 23 -26.26 4.68 -3.95
CA PHE A 23 -25.91 4.13 -2.63
C PHE A 23 -25.28 5.10 -1.64
N VAL A 24 -24.69 6.21 -2.09
CA VAL A 24 -23.91 7.12 -1.24
C VAL A 24 -24.72 8.39 -0.96
N GLN A 25 -24.79 8.79 0.30
CA GLN A 25 -25.49 9.99 0.74
C GLN A 25 -24.57 10.85 1.60
N TYR A 26 -24.80 12.16 1.63
CA TYR A 26 -24.17 13.00 2.66
C TYR A 26 -24.70 12.62 4.03
N GLU A 27 -23.89 12.85 5.05
CA GLU A 27 -24.35 12.88 6.42
C GLU A 27 -25.45 13.94 6.53
N THR A 28 -26.70 13.48 6.63
CA THR A 28 -27.81 14.35 7.00
C THR A 28 -27.88 14.31 8.52
N GLY A 29 -27.68 15.46 9.17
CA GLY A 29 -27.92 15.64 10.60
C GLY A 29 -29.29 15.06 11.03
N PRO A 30 -29.52 14.85 12.34
CA PRO A 30 -30.47 13.87 12.85
C PRO A 30 -31.83 13.98 12.15
N ASN A 31 -32.25 12.86 11.54
CA ASN A 31 -33.57 12.69 10.98
C ASN A 31 -34.62 13.07 12.04
N THR A 32 -35.33 14.18 11.84
CA THR A 32 -36.49 14.60 12.65
C THR A 32 -37.70 13.69 12.37
N SER A 33 -37.52 12.37 12.45
CA SER A 33 -38.54 11.36 12.19
C SER A 33 -38.35 10.09 13.00
N GLN A 34 -37.81 10.20 14.23
CA GLN A 34 -37.97 9.16 15.24
C GLN A 34 -38.59 9.76 16.51
N LYS A 35 -39.61 9.06 16.99
CA LYS A 35 -40.49 9.40 18.11
C LYS A 35 -39.68 9.72 19.37
N PRO A 36 -40.12 10.67 20.22
CA PRO A 36 -39.49 10.90 21.51
C PRO A 36 -39.90 9.74 22.42
N ASN A 37 -39.01 8.78 22.66
CA ASN A 37 -38.96 7.92 23.85
C ASN A 37 -37.90 6.81 23.68
N SER A 38 -36.63 7.20 23.76
CA SER A 38 -35.58 6.34 24.31
C SER A 38 -34.48 7.24 24.85
N THR A 39 -34.05 6.94 26.07
CA THR A 39 -32.91 7.55 26.75
C THR A 39 -31.64 7.12 26.01
N GLU A 40 -31.30 7.82 24.94
CA GLU A 40 -30.08 7.57 24.17
C GLU A 40 -28.99 8.59 24.53
N LEU A 41 -27.77 8.07 24.59
CA LEU A 41 -26.52 8.82 24.77
C LEU A 41 -26.48 10.02 23.82
N PRO A 42 -25.93 11.17 24.23
CA PRO A 42 -25.97 12.37 23.41
C PRO A 42 -25.30 12.10 22.05
N ALA A 43 -26.01 12.46 20.98
CA ALA A 43 -25.53 12.43 19.62
C ALA A 43 -24.18 13.14 19.52
N MET A 44 -23.25 12.55 18.77
CA MET A 44 -21.92 13.09 18.49
C MET A 44 -22.06 14.44 17.79
N ASP A 45 -21.36 15.46 18.30
CA ASP A 45 -21.39 16.84 17.84
C ASP A 45 -20.83 16.90 16.39
N PRO A 46 -21.40 17.68 15.46
CA PRO A 46 -20.82 17.90 14.13
C PRO A 46 -19.35 18.33 14.18
N ASP A 47 -18.94 19.03 15.25
CA ASP A 47 -17.54 19.38 15.52
C ASP A 47 -16.62 18.16 15.65
N THR A 48 -17.13 17.03 16.16
CA THR A 48 -16.32 15.80 16.36
C THR A 48 -16.02 15.06 15.05
N SER A 49 -16.82 15.27 13.99
CA SER A 49 -16.53 14.69 12.65
C SER A 49 -15.30 15.35 11.99
N MET A 50 -15.09 16.64 12.28
CA MET A 50 -14.00 17.43 11.73
C MET A 50 -12.66 17.18 12.44
N ASP A 51 -12.68 16.61 13.65
CA ASP A 51 -11.46 16.21 14.37
C ASP A 51 -10.63 15.17 13.60
N SER A 52 -11.27 14.39 12.72
CA SER A 52 -10.59 13.41 11.87
C SER A 52 -9.99 14.01 10.59
N TYR A 53 -10.36 15.24 10.23
CA TYR A 53 -9.95 15.87 8.98
C TYR A 53 -8.41 16.07 8.87
N PRO A 54 -7.69 16.48 9.93
CA PRO A 54 -6.22 16.55 9.88
C PRO A 54 -5.57 15.20 9.59
N HIS A 55 -6.05 14.12 10.22
CA HIS A 55 -5.55 12.76 9.93
C HIS A 55 -5.84 12.34 8.49
N PHE A 56 -7.03 12.66 7.98
CA PHE A 56 -7.35 12.47 6.57
C PHE A 56 -6.35 13.21 5.67
N GLN A 57 -6.07 14.49 5.93
CA GLN A 57 -5.13 15.26 5.10
C GLN A 57 -3.73 14.63 5.09
N ASP A 58 -3.23 14.20 6.25
CA ASP A 58 -1.93 13.56 6.38
C ASP A 58 -1.85 12.26 5.57
N VAL A 59 -2.85 11.37 5.73
CA VAL A 59 -2.94 10.11 4.97
C VAL A 59 -3.07 10.38 3.47
N HIS A 60 -3.89 11.35 3.09
CA HIS A 60 -4.08 11.74 1.70
C HIS A 60 -2.78 12.24 1.07
N VAL A 61 -1.98 13.04 1.80
CA VAL A 61 -0.65 13.46 1.33
C VAL A 61 0.28 12.27 1.18
N MET A 62 0.21 11.26 2.07
CA MET A 62 0.97 10.02 1.91
C MET A 62 0.61 9.29 0.60
N VAL A 63 -0.68 9.22 0.24
CA VAL A 63 -1.15 8.58 -1.00
C VAL A 63 -0.64 9.29 -2.25
N PHE A 64 -0.82 10.61 -2.33
CA PHE A 64 -0.53 11.36 -3.57
C PHE A 64 0.93 11.82 -3.68
N ALA A 65 1.49 12.37 -2.61
CA ALA A 65 2.86 12.86 -2.61
C ALA A 65 3.85 11.79 -2.13
N GLY A 66 3.53 11.09 -1.04
CA GLY A 66 4.40 10.07 -0.46
C GLY A 66 4.73 8.94 -1.43
N PHE A 67 3.75 8.08 -1.72
CA PHE A 67 3.90 6.99 -2.70
C PHE A 67 4.20 7.52 -4.11
N GLY A 68 3.51 8.59 -4.53
CA GLY A 68 3.66 9.17 -5.85
C GLY A 68 5.11 9.58 -6.17
N PHE A 69 5.77 10.32 -5.28
CA PHE A 69 7.18 10.69 -5.47
C PHE A 69 8.14 9.55 -5.16
N LEU A 70 7.88 8.68 -4.17
CA LEU A 70 8.76 7.55 -3.85
C LEU A 70 9.01 6.67 -5.09
N MET A 71 7.98 6.44 -5.89
CA MET A 71 8.07 5.62 -7.12
C MET A 71 8.76 6.34 -8.30
N THR A 72 9.22 7.58 -8.14
CA THR A 72 9.93 8.31 -9.19
C THR A 72 11.43 8.01 -9.26
N PHE A 73 11.95 7.12 -8.40
CA PHE A 73 13.38 6.76 -8.38
C PHE A 73 13.89 6.23 -9.73
N LEU A 74 13.03 5.56 -10.51
CA LEU A 74 13.34 5.08 -11.86
C LEU A 74 13.55 6.24 -12.85
N ARG A 75 14.78 6.41 -13.31
CA ARG A 75 15.24 7.56 -14.11
C ARG A 75 14.35 7.92 -15.31
N LYS A 76 13.84 6.92 -16.02
CA LYS A 76 13.02 7.10 -17.24
C LYS A 76 11.54 6.76 -17.05
N TYR A 77 11.11 6.61 -15.80
CA TYR A 77 9.73 6.27 -15.47
C TYR A 77 9.05 7.29 -14.56
N GLY A 78 9.72 8.38 -14.16
CA GLY A 78 9.17 9.38 -13.22
C GLY A 78 7.76 9.88 -13.56
N PHE A 79 7.48 10.25 -14.82
CA PHE A 79 6.15 10.70 -15.24
C PHE A 79 5.09 9.61 -15.09
N SER A 80 5.42 8.38 -15.47
CA SER A 80 4.51 7.25 -15.33
C SER A 80 4.37 6.82 -13.88
N GLY A 81 5.41 6.90 -13.05
CA GLY A 81 5.37 6.61 -11.62
C GLY A 81 4.36 7.50 -10.91
N VAL A 82 4.55 8.83 -10.95
CA VAL A 82 3.64 9.77 -10.29
C VAL A 82 2.28 9.87 -10.99
N GLY A 83 2.24 9.81 -12.32
CA GLY A 83 0.99 9.95 -13.09
C GLY A 83 0.07 8.74 -12.98
N ILE A 84 0.62 7.52 -12.98
CA ILE A 84 -0.18 6.31 -12.75
C ILE A 84 -0.55 6.18 -11.26
N ASN A 85 0.30 6.62 -10.33
CA ASN A 85 -0.07 6.73 -8.91
C ASN A 85 -1.33 7.59 -8.73
N LEU A 86 -1.35 8.79 -9.31
CA LEU A 86 -2.51 9.68 -9.29
C LEU A 86 -3.76 9.00 -9.86
N LEU A 87 -3.63 8.29 -10.98
CA LEU A 87 -4.74 7.56 -11.60
C LEU A 87 -5.28 6.43 -10.71
N ILE A 88 -4.39 5.62 -10.13
CA ILE A 88 -4.74 4.52 -9.23
C ILE A 88 -5.45 5.07 -7.99
N ALA A 89 -4.87 6.11 -7.36
CA ALA A 89 -5.43 6.72 -6.18
C ALA A 89 -6.81 7.33 -6.48
N ALA A 90 -6.96 8.11 -7.55
CA ALA A 90 -8.25 8.72 -7.90
C ALA A 90 -9.38 7.69 -8.14
N LEU A 91 -9.07 6.58 -8.81
CA LEU A 91 -10.03 5.48 -8.96
C LEU A 91 -10.25 4.74 -7.63
N GLY A 92 -9.16 4.49 -6.90
CA GLY A 92 -9.16 3.73 -5.66
C GLY A 92 -9.96 4.40 -4.55
N LEU A 93 -9.93 5.72 -4.45
CA LEU A 93 -10.75 6.47 -3.51
C LEU A 93 -12.24 6.24 -3.77
N GLN A 94 -12.69 6.40 -5.02
CA GLN A 94 -14.10 6.20 -5.36
C GLN A 94 -14.54 4.75 -5.14
N TRP A 95 -13.77 3.79 -5.67
CA TRP A 95 -14.12 2.38 -5.57
C TRP A 95 -14.01 1.85 -4.14
N GLY A 96 -12.98 2.29 -3.41
CA GLY A 96 -12.73 1.97 -2.01
C GLY A 96 -13.86 2.44 -1.11
N THR A 97 -14.26 3.72 -1.22
CA THR A 97 -15.42 4.25 -0.49
C THR A 97 -16.67 3.42 -0.76
N PHE A 98 -16.96 3.14 -2.04
CA PHE A 98 -18.16 2.40 -2.41
C PHE A 98 -18.14 0.97 -1.86
N ILE A 99 -17.09 0.19 -2.15
CA ILE A 99 -17.09 -1.23 -1.83
C ILE A 99 -17.06 -1.46 -0.31
N GLN A 100 -16.24 -0.71 0.43
CA GLN A 100 -16.16 -0.84 1.88
C GLN A 100 -17.46 -0.40 2.54
N GLY A 101 -18.09 0.68 2.05
CA GLY A 101 -19.41 1.12 2.53
C GLY A 101 -20.49 0.06 2.32
N ILE A 102 -20.51 -0.60 1.15
CA ILE A 102 -21.43 -1.69 0.83
C ILE A 102 -21.20 -2.92 1.72
N PHE A 103 -19.94 -3.32 1.96
CA PHE A 103 -19.63 -4.44 2.86
C PHE A 103 -20.10 -4.14 4.30
N ARG A 104 -19.77 -2.96 4.84
CA ARG A 104 -20.15 -2.58 6.21
C ARG A 104 -21.66 -2.40 6.40
N LYS A 105 -22.36 -1.84 5.41
CA LYS A 105 -23.83 -1.67 5.46
C LYS A 105 -24.61 -2.80 4.79
N HIS A 106 -23.99 -3.95 4.53
CA HIS A 106 -24.66 -5.15 4.01
C HIS A 106 -25.49 -4.89 2.74
N GLY A 107 -24.98 -4.07 1.81
CA GLY A 107 -25.64 -3.71 0.56
C GLY A 107 -26.66 -2.57 0.65
N GLN A 108 -26.85 -1.96 1.81
CA GLN A 108 -27.73 -0.81 1.98
C GLN A 108 -27.03 0.52 1.64
N LYS A 109 -27.83 1.58 1.49
CA LYS A 109 -27.29 2.94 1.34
C LYS A 109 -26.52 3.35 2.59
N PHE A 110 -25.50 4.17 2.42
CA PHE A 110 -24.65 4.62 3.52
C PHE A 110 -24.33 6.12 3.40
N GLN A 111 -24.09 6.73 4.55
CA GLN A 111 -23.66 8.12 4.65
C GLN A 111 -22.14 8.19 4.58
N ILE A 112 -21.62 9.19 3.88
CA ILE A 112 -20.18 9.43 3.76
C ILE A 112 -19.69 10.34 4.88
N GLU A 113 -18.74 9.83 5.65
CA GLU A 113 -18.02 10.51 6.73
C GLU A 113 -16.54 10.64 6.37
N ILE A 114 -15.80 11.52 7.07
CA ILE A 114 -14.34 11.68 6.89
C ILE A 114 -13.61 10.35 7.16
N GLN A 115 -14.10 9.55 8.11
CA GLN A 115 -13.55 8.21 8.38
C GLN A 115 -13.68 7.27 7.18
N ASN A 116 -14.77 7.36 6.40
CA ASN A 116 -14.89 6.57 5.16
C ASN A 116 -13.88 7.01 4.10
N MET A 117 -13.50 8.30 4.09
CA MET A 117 -12.48 8.82 3.18
C MET A 117 -11.09 8.29 3.58
N ILE A 118 -10.76 8.26 4.87
CA ILE A 118 -9.51 7.66 5.38
C ILE A 118 -9.41 6.17 5.00
N HIS A 119 -10.47 5.40 5.23
CA HIS A 119 -10.53 3.99 4.83
C HIS A 119 -10.41 3.81 3.30
N ALA A 120 -10.92 4.75 2.51
CA ALA A 120 -10.74 4.73 1.06
C ALA A 120 -9.27 4.99 0.67
N ASP A 121 -8.61 5.95 1.30
CA ASP A 121 -7.16 6.18 1.13
C ASP A 121 -6.35 4.92 1.50
N PHE A 122 -6.69 4.22 2.60
CA PHE A 122 -6.07 2.95 2.99
C PHE A 122 -6.20 1.85 1.93
N SER A 123 -7.37 1.70 1.32
CA SER A 123 -7.56 0.77 0.20
C SER A 123 -6.74 1.17 -1.04
N ALA A 124 -6.60 2.47 -1.30
CA ALA A 124 -5.74 2.96 -2.39
C ALA A 124 -4.26 2.67 -2.09
N VAL A 125 -3.81 2.89 -0.86
CA VAL A 125 -2.43 2.57 -0.41
C VAL A 125 -2.10 1.11 -0.64
N THR A 126 -3.03 0.20 -0.37
CA THR A 126 -2.85 -1.24 -0.65
C THR A 126 -2.47 -1.49 -2.11
N VAL A 127 -3.20 -0.87 -3.05
CA VAL A 127 -2.91 -0.98 -4.50
C VAL A 127 -1.60 -0.29 -4.86
N LEU A 128 -1.24 0.81 -4.20
CA LEU A 128 0.02 1.51 -4.44
C LEU A 128 1.24 0.69 -3.97
N ILE A 129 1.10 -0.09 -2.90
CA ILE A 129 2.11 -1.07 -2.49
C ILE A 129 2.25 -2.16 -3.56
N SER A 130 1.14 -2.71 -4.05
CA SER A 130 1.15 -3.68 -5.15
C SER A 130 1.74 -3.10 -6.44
N PHE A 131 1.45 -1.84 -6.74
CA PHE A 131 2.00 -1.13 -7.88
C PHE A 131 3.52 -1.06 -7.82
N GLY A 132 4.11 -0.87 -6.63
CA GLY A 132 5.56 -0.95 -6.42
C GLY A 132 6.21 -2.24 -6.95
N ALA A 133 5.55 -3.39 -6.79
CA ALA A 133 6.06 -4.69 -7.26
C ALA A 133 6.04 -4.82 -8.80
N VAL A 134 5.05 -4.19 -9.45
CA VAL A 134 4.85 -4.24 -10.90
C VAL A 134 5.28 -2.96 -11.64
N LEU A 135 5.90 -2.02 -10.91
CA LEU A 135 6.33 -0.72 -11.40
C LEU A 135 7.20 -0.88 -12.66
N GLY A 136 6.93 -0.05 -13.66
CA GLY A 136 7.64 -0.07 -14.96
C GLY A 136 7.23 -1.21 -15.91
N LYS A 137 6.36 -2.15 -15.49
CA LYS A 137 6.05 -3.37 -16.26
C LYS A 137 4.58 -3.51 -16.65
N THR A 138 3.72 -2.66 -16.10
CA THR A 138 2.27 -2.64 -16.35
C THR A 138 1.85 -1.37 -17.07
N SER A 139 0.82 -1.48 -17.90
CA SER A 139 0.17 -0.35 -18.55
C SER A 139 -0.88 0.29 -17.64
N PRO A 140 -1.25 1.57 -17.85
CA PRO A 140 -2.34 2.21 -17.12
C PRO A 140 -3.67 1.43 -17.14
N ILE A 141 -4.00 0.74 -18.25
CA ILE A 141 -5.19 -0.12 -18.33
C ILE A 141 -5.10 -1.28 -17.35
N GLN A 142 -3.95 -1.96 -17.29
CA GLN A 142 -3.74 -3.06 -16.35
C GLN A 142 -3.84 -2.57 -14.91
N MET A 143 -3.38 -1.35 -14.62
CA MET A 143 -3.51 -0.76 -13.29
C MET A 143 -4.96 -0.45 -12.94
N LEU A 144 -5.77 0.12 -13.84
CA LEU A 144 -7.21 0.31 -13.60
C LEU A 144 -7.92 -1.02 -13.25
N ILE A 145 -7.61 -2.09 -13.98
CA ILE A 145 -8.18 -3.43 -13.74
C ILE A 145 -7.70 -3.98 -12.39
N MET A 146 -6.41 -3.86 -12.10
CA MET A 146 -5.81 -4.30 -10.84
C MET A 146 -6.45 -3.57 -9.66
N THR A 147 -6.61 -2.24 -9.74
CA THR A 147 -7.25 -1.42 -8.70
C THR A 147 -8.65 -1.91 -8.36
N ILE A 148 -9.49 -2.18 -9.36
CA ILE A 148 -10.86 -2.68 -9.11
C ILE A 148 -10.84 -4.03 -8.40
N ILE A 149 -10.04 -4.98 -8.91
CA ILE A 149 -9.97 -6.35 -8.37
C ILE A 149 -9.39 -6.33 -6.96
N GLU A 150 -8.25 -5.69 -6.78
CA GLU A 150 -7.50 -5.69 -5.54
C GLU A 150 -8.27 -5.04 -4.40
N ILE A 151 -8.90 -3.87 -4.63
CA ILE A 151 -9.69 -3.19 -3.60
C ILE A 151 -10.92 -4.02 -3.19
N THR A 152 -11.55 -4.75 -4.11
CA THR A 152 -12.66 -5.65 -3.75
C THR A 152 -12.18 -6.82 -2.89
N VAL A 153 -11.03 -7.42 -3.21
CA VAL A 153 -10.45 -8.51 -2.42
C VAL A 153 -9.95 -7.98 -1.07
N PHE A 154 -9.33 -6.80 -1.05
CA PHE A 154 -8.93 -6.09 0.17
C PHE A 154 -10.12 -5.86 1.09
N ALA A 155 -11.24 -5.33 0.59
CA ALA A 155 -12.42 -5.08 1.42
C ALA A 155 -13.01 -6.36 2.02
N ALA A 156 -13.00 -7.47 1.26
CA ALA A 156 -13.39 -8.77 1.80
C ALA A 156 -12.41 -9.28 2.86
N ASN A 157 -11.09 -9.09 2.65
CA ASN A 157 -10.06 -9.45 3.61
C ASN A 157 -10.16 -8.61 4.89
N GLU A 158 -10.35 -7.29 4.77
CA GLU A 158 -10.60 -6.37 5.88
C GLU A 158 -11.79 -6.83 6.73
N PHE A 159 -12.92 -7.12 6.08
CA PHE A 159 -14.11 -7.66 6.76
C PHE A 159 -13.81 -8.95 7.51
N LEU A 160 -13.07 -9.90 6.91
CA LEU A 160 -12.70 -11.13 7.59
C LEU A 160 -11.81 -10.87 8.81
N VAL A 161 -10.80 -10.00 8.69
CA VAL A 161 -9.85 -9.71 9.77
C VAL A 161 -10.53 -9.02 10.94
N PHE A 162 -11.29 -7.95 10.69
CA PHE A 162 -11.87 -7.13 11.75
C PHE A 162 -13.22 -7.63 12.27
N GLU A 163 -14.12 -8.12 11.40
CA GLU A 163 -15.49 -8.49 11.81
C GLU A 163 -15.61 -9.98 12.15
N VAL A 164 -14.88 -10.86 11.46
CA VAL A 164 -14.98 -12.32 11.67
C VAL A 164 -13.93 -12.82 12.65
N PHE A 165 -12.66 -12.50 12.43
CA PHE A 165 -11.56 -12.94 13.30
C PHE A 165 -11.35 -12.06 14.52
N LEU A 166 -11.95 -10.85 14.53
CA LEU A 166 -11.82 -9.87 15.61
C LEU A 166 -10.35 -9.58 15.94
N ALA A 167 -9.49 -9.58 14.91
CA ALA A 167 -8.07 -9.31 15.05
C ALA A 167 -7.82 -7.80 15.18
N SER A 168 -6.77 -7.43 15.90
CA SER A 168 -6.33 -6.04 16.03
C SER A 168 -5.23 -5.77 15.01
N ASP A 169 -5.37 -4.69 14.23
CA ASP A 169 -4.37 -4.27 13.24
C ASP A 169 -4.47 -2.77 12.95
N ILE A 170 -4.24 -1.92 13.96
CA ILE A 170 -4.62 -0.49 13.89
C ILE A 170 -3.90 0.31 12.79
N GLY A 171 -2.60 0.05 12.58
CA GLY A 171 -1.80 0.61 11.49
C GLY A 171 -1.69 -0.31 10.29
N GLU A 172 -2.56 -1.33 10.21
CA GLU A 172 -2.78 -2.15 9.02
C GLU A 172 -1.52 -2.83 8.45
N SER A 173 -0.63 -3.30 9.34
CA SER A 173 0.57 -4.05 8.93
C SER A 173 0.20 -5.34 8.20
N MET A 174 -0.94 -5.96 8.56
CA MET A 174 -1.45 -7.17 7.92
C MET A 174 -2.39 -6.83 6.76
N THR A 175 -3.43 -6.02 7.00
CA THR A 175 -4.51 -5.77 6.03
C THR A 175 -4.09 -4.92 4.83
N ILE A 176 -3.18 -3.95 5.00
CA ILE A 176 -2.64 -3.14 3.91
C ILE A 176 -1.27 -3.66 3.49
N HIS A 177 -0.30 -3.65 4.41
CA HIS A 177 1.09 -3.76 4.02
C HIS A 177 1.47 -5.18 3.58
N ALA A 178 1.19 -6.19 4.41
CA ALA A 178 1.43 -7.57 4.05
C ALA A 178 0.56 -7.99 2.86
N PHE A 179 -0.76 -7.73 2.92
CA PHE A 179 -1.68 -8.07 1.85
C PHE A 179 -1.25 -7.47 0.51
N GLY A 180 -1.04 -6.15 0.42
CA GLY A 180 -0.62 -5.47 -0.80
C GLY A 180 0.75 -5.95 -1.30
N ALA A 181 1.73 -6.14 -0.41
CA ALA A 181 3.03 -6.66 -0.81
C ALA A 181 2.93 -8.05 -1.44
N TYR A 182 2.19 -8.98 -0.83
CA TYR A 182 2.02 -10.33 -1.36
C TYR A 182 1.11 -10.38 -2.59
N PHE A 183 0.06 -9.55 -2.65
CA PHE A 183 -0.79 -9.43 -3.84
C PHE A 183 0.02 -8.92 -5.04
N GLY A 184 0.76 -7.82 -4.88
CA GLY A 184 1.62 -7.27 -5.92
C GLY A 184 2.70 -8.24 -6.37
N LEU A 185 3.32 -8.98 -5.44
CA LEU A 185 4.28 -10.05 -5.78
C LEU A 185 3.60 -11.17 -6.58
N ALA A 186 2.41 -11.63 -6.19
CA ALA A 186 1.67 -12.64 -6.94
C ALA A 186 1.34 -12.17 -8.36
N VAL A 187 0.89 -10.92 -8.52
CA VAL A 187 0.66 -10.31 -9.84
C VAL A 187 1.96 -10.24 -10.64
N ALA A 188 3.07 -9.81 -10.03
CA ALA A 188 4.38 -9.78 -10.70
C ALA A 188 4.84 -11.17 -11.14
N GLY A 189 4.57 -12.21 -10.34
CA GLY A 189 4.83 -13.61 -10.68
C GLY A 189 3.99 -14.12 -11.85
N ILE A 190 2.71 -13.77 -11.91
CA ILE A 190 1.80 -14.12 -13.02
C ILE A 190 2.18 -13.38 -14.31
N LEU A 191 2.50 -12.08 -14.20
CA LEU A 191 2.88 -11.24 -15.34
C LEU A 191 4.32 -11.45 -15.81
N TYR A 192 5.07 -12.35 -15.16
CA TYR A 192 6.45 -12.62 -15.49
C TYR A 192 6.63 -13.07 -16.95
N ARG A 193 7.65 -12.53 -17.62
CA ARG A 193 8.06 -12.87 -18.98
C ARG A 193 9.55 -13.16 -18.99
N SER A 194 9.98 -14.15 -19.77
CA SER A 194 11.41 -14.54 -19.85
C SER A 194 12.35 -13.38 -20.22
N ARG A 195 11.86 -12.42 -21.03
CA ARG A 195 12.59 -11.20 -21.40
C ARG A 195 12.89 -10.26 -20.21
N LEU A 196 12.21 -10.42 -19.07
CA LEU A 196 12.46 -9.65 -17.85
C LEU A 196 13.53 -10.28 -16.95
N LYS A 197 14.10 -11.44 -17.33
CA LYS A 197 15.08 -12.17 -16.52
C LYS A 197 16.40 -11.41 -16.32
N GLU A 198 16.82 -10.66 -17.32
CA GLU A 198 18.10 -9.94 -17.33
C GLU A 198 17.96 -8.49 -16.84
N GLY A 199 16.77 -8.09 -16.34
CA GLY A 199 16.47 -6.71 -16.02
C GLY A 199 16.31 -5.83 -17.27
N HIS A 200 15.91 -4.58 -17.09
CA HIS A 200 15.90 -3.58 -18.16
C HIS A 200 17.01 -2.55 -17.90
N PRO A 201 17.78 -2.08 -18.91
CA PRO A 201 18.83 -1.06 -18.71
C PRO A 201 18.33 0.32 -18.22
N ASN A 202 17.02 0.49 -18.02
CA ASN A 202 16.43 1.71 -17.47
C ASN A 202 15.90 1.49 -16.05
N GLU A 203 16.10 0.29 -15.49
CA GLU A 203 15.77 -0.08 -14.13
C GLU A 203 16.91 0.39 -13.19
N GLU A 204 17.12 1.70 -13.20
CA GLU A 204 18.17 2.38 -12.46
C GLU A 204 17.71 3.79 -12.05
N SER A 205 18.38 4.35 -11.04
CA SER A 205 18.18 5.73 -10.61
C SER A 205 19.31 6.64 -11.09
N VAL A 206 19.08 7.95 -11.02
CA VAL A 206 20.10 9.00 -11.09
C VAL A 206 19.87 9.99 -9.95
N TYR A 207 20.88 10.81 -9.69
CA TYR A 207 20.87 11.79 -8.61
C TYR A 207 19.54 12.54 -8.44
N HIS A 208 19.00 13.14 -9.50
CA HIS A 208 17.75 13.89 -9.40
C HIS A 208 16.52 13.01 -9.18
N SER A 209 16.47 11.81 -9.77
CA SER A 209 15.34 10.90 -9.53
C SER A 209 15.35 10.36 -8.09
N ASP A 210 16.54 10.13 -7.52
CA ASP A 210 16.69 9.78 -6.11
C ASP A 210 16.33 10.92 -5.15
N MET A 211 16.63 12.17 -5.53
CA MET A 211 16.18 13.34 -4.76
C MET A 211 14.66 13.49 -4.80
N PHE A 212 14.01 13.27 -5.94
CA PHE A 212 12.54 13.25 -6.00
C PHE A 212 11.95 12.10 -5.18
N ALA A 213 12.52 10.89 -5.25
CA ALA A 213 12.07 9.77 -4.44
C ALA A 213 12.18 10.04 -2.94
N MET A 214 13.23 10.73 -2.50
CA MET A 214 13.38 11.15 -1.10
C MET A 214 12.27 12.11 -0.62
N ILE A 215 11.73 12.96 -1.49
CA ILE A 215 10.56 13.79 -1.13
C ILE A 215 9.39 12.89 -0.74
N GLY A 216 9.14 11.84 -1.51
CA GLY A 216 8.13 10.84 -1.19
C GLY A 216 8.40 10.14 0.13
N SER A 217 9.62 9.64 0.35
CA SER A 217 10.03 9.02 1.61
C SER A 217 9.79 9.94 2.82
N LEU A 218 10.11 11.23 2.71
CA LEU A 218 9.93 12.19 3.81
C LEU A 218 8.45 12.43 4.12
N PHE A 219 7.59 12.59 3.10
CA PHE A 219 6.15 12.72 3.33
C PHE A 219 5.56 11.47 4.00
N LEU A 220 5.96 10.29 3.56
CA LEU A 220 5.55 9.04 4.21
C LEU A 220 6.03 8.99 5.66
N TRP A 221 7.31 9.27 5.91
CA TRP A 221 7.90 9.20 7.25
C TRP A 221 7.25 10.18 8.23
N ILE A 222 7.02 11.44 7.81
CA ILE A 222 6.47 12.51 8.66
C ILE A 222 5.01 12.22 9.03
N PHE A 223 4.21 11.71 8.10
CA PHE A 223 2.77 11.51 8.30
C PHE A 223 2.37 10.10 8.76
N TRP A 224 3.32 9.16 8.82
CA TRP A 224 3.04 7.80 9.31
C TRP A 224 2.42 7.73 10.71
N PRO A 225 2.80 8.58 11.70
CA PRO A 225 2.13 8.58 13.00
C PRO A 225 0.63 8.83 12.89
N SER A 226 0.20 9.72 11.98
CA SER A 226 -1.21 9.93 11.66
C SER A 226 -1.83 8.72 10.98
N PHE A 227 -1.13 8.09 10.04
CA PHE A 227 -1.59 6.86 9.38
C PHE A 227 -1.92 5.75 10.39
N ASN A 228 -1.00 5.45 11.31
CA ASN A 228 -1.19 4.39 12.30
C ASN A 228 -2.19 4.75 13.41
N SER A 229 -2.66 6.01 13.48
CA SER A 229 -3.56 6.48 14.55
C SER A 229 -4.92 6.95 14.04
N ALA A 230 -5.14 7.02 12.73
CA ALA A 230 -6.30 7.68 12.12
C ALA A 230 -7.63 7.01 12.48
N THR A 231 -7.62 5.69 12.70
CA THR A 231 -8.79 4.87 13.02
C THR A 231 -8.83 4.43 14.48
N ALA A 232 -7.99 5.02 15.34
CA ALA A 232 -7.94 4.66 16.76
C ALA A 232 -9.25 5.04 17.47
N SER A 233 -9.79 4.11 18.25
CA SER A 233 -11.13 4.24 18.85
C SER A 233 -11.24 5.32 19.93
N ASP A 234 -10.14 5.74 20.54
CA ASP A 234 -10.10 6.75 21.59
C ASP A 234 -8.78 7.53 21.61
N ALA A 235 -8.78 8.68 22.27
CA ALA A 235 -7.64 9.59 22.34
C ALA A 235 -6.39 8.96 23.01
N LYS A 236 -6.56 8.03 23.96
CA LYS A 236 -5.43 7.37 24.63
C LYS A 236 -4.75 6.41 23.66
N LYS A 237 -5.52 5.61 22.93
CA LYS A 237 -5.04 4.72 21.86
C LYS A 237 -4.38 5.50 20.73
N GLN A 238 -5.01 6.58 20.29
CA GLN A 238 -4.47 7.47 19.28
C GLN A 238 -3.12 8.05 19.70
N TYR A 239 -3.02 8.59 20.92
CA TYR A 239 -1.77 9.06 21.49
C TYR A 239 -0.68 7.98 21.52
N ARG A 240 -1.02 6.76 21.95
CA ARG A 240 -0.06 5.64 21.95
C ARG A 240 0.40 5.28 20.54
N ALA A 241 -0.52 5.21 19.58
CA ALA A 241 -0.21 4.92 18.19
C ALA A 241 0.75 5.95 17.58
N ILE A 242 0.52 7.24 17.85
CA ILE A 242 1.40 8.33 17.42
C ILE A 242 2.80 8.15 18.03
N VAL A 243 2.89 8.00 19.36
CA VAL A 243 4.19 7.93 20.07
C VAL A 243 4.98 6.68 19.68
N ASN A 244 4.34 5.52 19.64
CA ASN A 244 4.99 4.26 19.28
C ASN A 244 5.48 4.29 17.83
N THR A 245 4.67 4.82 16.91
CA THR A 245 5.05 4.95 15.49
C THR A 245 6.22 5.91 15.32
N TYR A 246 6.19 7.07 16.00
CA TYR A 246 7.27 8.06 15.96
C TYR A 246 8.61 7.46 16.39
N PHE A 247 8.66 6.80 17.55
CA PHE A 247 9.91 6.23 18.06
C PHE A 247 10.37 5.00 17.27
N SER A 248 9.45 4.18 16.76
CA SER A 248 9.78 3.07 15.86
C SER A 248 10.44 3.57 14.58
N LEU A 249 9.87 4.58 13.94
CA LEU A 249 10.42 5.19 12.73
C LEU A 249 11.80 5.82 12.96
N ALA A 250 11.98 6.55 14.06
CA ALA A 250 13.27 7.13 14.41
C ALA A 250 14.35 6.06 14.57
N ALA A 251 14.03 4.95 15.26
CA ALA A 251 14.96 3.83 15.43
C ALA A 251 15.25 3.08 14.11
N SER A 252 14.23 2.93 13.25
CA SER A 252 14.37 2.35 11.91
C SER A 252 15.32 3.16 11.03
N VAL A 253 15.30 4.50 11.11
CA VAL A 253 16.23 5.37 10.37
C VAL A 253 17.67 5.11 10.80
N VAL A 254 17.96 5.20 12.09
CA VAL A 254 19.34 5.06 12.60
C VAL A 254 19.91 3.69 12.22
N THR A 255 19.14 2.63 12.41
CA THR A 255 19.57 1.27 12.09
C THR A 255 19.67 1.00 10.59
N ALA A 256 18.79 1.57 9.76
CA ALA A 256 18.88 1.46 8.31
C ALA A 256 20.14 2.16 7.78
N TYR A 257 20.48 3.35 8.28
CA TYR A 257 21.72 4.05 7.90
C TYR A 257 22.97 3.26 8.33
N ALA A 258 22.99 2.78 9.57
CA ALA A 258 24.09 1.96 10.09
C ALA A 258 24.27 0.68 9.25
N CYS A 259 23.20 -0.06 8.99
CA CYS A 259 23.25 -1.29 8.20
C CYS A 259 23.60 -1.02 6.73
N SER A 260 23.10 0.07 6.15
CA SER A 260 23.44 0.47 4.77
C SER A 260 24.94 0.71 4.64
N SER A 261 25.53 1.46 5.58
CA SER A 261 26.98 1.69 5.61
C SER A 261 27.77 0.40 5.85
N LEU A 262 27.34 -0.46 6.77
CA LEU A 262 28.02 -1.72 7.08
C LEU A 262 28.03 -2.71 5.90
N LEU A 263 26.94 -2.77 5.13
CA LEU A 263 26.76 -3.76 4.04
C LEU A 263 27.25 -3.25 2.68
N GLU A 264 27.41 -1.93 2.52
CA GLU A 264 27.92 -1.35 1.28
C GLU A 264 29.43 -1.20 1.25
N SER A 265 29.99 -1.31 0.05
CA SER A 265 31.44 -1.21 -0.13
C SER A 265 31.96 0.16 0.33
N ARG A 266 33.06 0.15 1.10
CA ARG A 266 33.73 1.35 1.63
C ARG A 266 32.87 2.20 2.57
N GLY A 267 31.84 1.63 3.21
CA GLY A 267 31.04 2.37 4.18
C GLY A 267 30.06 3.37 3.59
N LYS A 268 29.84 3.35 2.26
CA LYS A 268 28.96 4.30 1.58
C LYS A 268 27.48 4.04 1.90
N LEU A 269 26.64 5.05 1.70
CA LEU A 269 25.19 4.89 1.84
C LEU A 269 24.56 4.63 0.46
N ASN A 270 23.65 3.67 0.39
CA ASN A 270 22.82 3.40 -0.78
C ASN A 270 21.46 4.09 -0.63
N MET A 271 21.09 4.93 -1.59
CA MET A 271 19.84 5.70 -1.55
C MET A 271 18.59 4.83 -1.55
N VAL A 272 18.60 3.65 -2.16
CA VAL A 272 17.45 2.72 -2.13
C VAL A 272 17.17 2.27 -0.69
N HIS A 273 18.21 1.96 0.08
CA HIS A 273 18.07 1.64 1.51
C HIS A 273 17.48 2.84 2.27
N ILE A 274 18.00 4.04 2.01
CA ILE A 274 17.58 5.24 2.74
C ILE A 274 16.13 5.63 2.42
N GLN A 275 15.72 5.52 1.16
CA GLN A 275 14.36 5.88 0.72
C GLN A 275 13.29 4.92 1.25
N ASN A 276 13.63 3.65 1.46
CA ASN A 276 12.64 2.60 1.76
C ASN A 276 12.79 1.98 3.15
N ALA A 277 13.99 1.58 3.57
CA ALA A 277 14.19 0.87 4.83
C ALA A 277 14.01 1.75 6.07
N THR A 278 14.13 3.07 5.91
CA THR A 278 13.83 4.05 6.96
C THR A 278 12.34 4.07 7.34
N LEU A 279 11.47 3.60 6.44
CA LEU A 279 10.02 3.53 6.61
C LEU A 279 9.55 2.22 7.27
N ALA A 280 10.42 1.19 7.31
CA ALA A 280 10.06 -0.15 7.75
C ALA A 280 9.53 -0.20 9.19
N GLY A 281 10.04 0.67 10.08
CA GLY A 281 9.54 0.77 11.44
C GLY A 281 8.08 1.21 11.55
N GLY A 282 7.59 2.07 10.63
CA GLY A 282 6.19 2.48 10.58
C GLY A 282 5.27 1.33 10.21
N VAL A 283 5.69 0.53 9.21
CA VAL A 283 5.00 -0.70 8.82
C VAL A 283 5.01 -1.73 9.94
N ALA A 284 6.16 -1.99 10.57
CA ALA A 284 6.32 -3.10 11.50
C ALA A 284 5.59 -2.90 12.84
N VAL A 285 5.44 -1.66 13.29
CA VAL A 285 4.73 -1.34 14.54
C VAL A 285 3.23 -1.20 14.35
N GLY A 286 2.75 -1.08 13.10
CA GLY A 286 1.35 -0.74 12.78
C GLY A 286 0.32 -1.54 13.55
N THR A 287 0.38 -2.88 13.52
CA THR A 287 -0.57 -3.74 14.24
C THR A 287 -0.68 -3.44 15.72
N CYS A 288 0.45 -3.17 16.39
CA CYS A 288 0.50 -2.97 17.83
C CYS A 288 0.67 -1.50 18.25
N ALA A 289 0.50 -0.55 17.32
CA ALA A 289 0.81 0.85 17.57
C ALA A 289 -0.05 1.44 18.71
N ASP A 290 -1.34 1.09 18.78
CA ASP A 290 -2.27 1.57 19.81
C ASP A 290 -2.23 0.76 21.11
N MET A 291 -1.45 -0.32 21.16
CA MET A 291 -1.32 -1.20 22.31
C MET A 291 -0.43 -0.58 23.39
N GLU A 292 -0.62 -1.03 24.64
CA GLU A 292 0.14 -0.53 25.79
C GLU A 292 1.53 -1.18 25.87
N ILE A 293 2.37 -0.90 24.86
CA ILE A 293 3.78 -1.26 24.86
C ILE A 293 4.61 -0.09 25.40
N PRO A 294 5.61 -0.34 26.25
CA PRO A 294 6.61 0.68 26.59
C PRO A 294 7.31 1.23 25.34
N PRO A 295 7.58 2.55 25.23
CA PRO A 295 8.16 3.15 24.02
C PRO A 295 9.48 2.52 23.53
N TYR A 296 10.29 1.98 24.44
CA TYR A 296 11.53 1.29 24.05
C TYR A 296 11.27 0.01 23.24
N TYR A 297 10.13 -0.68 23.44
CA TYR A 297 9.76 -1.81 22.59
C TYR A 297 9.44 -1.36 21.17
N ALA A 298 8.77 -0.22 21.01
CA ALA A 298 8.54 0.36 19.68
C ALA A 298 9.88 0.69 18.99
N MET A 299 10.86 1.21 19.73
CA MET A 299 12.22 1.42 19.21
C MET A 299 12.91 0.11 18.81
N ILE A 300 12.73 -0.98 19.58
CA ILE A 300 13.28 -2.30 19.24
C ILE A 300 12.63 -2.83 17.95
N ILE A 301 11.30 -2.75 17.82
CA ILE A 301 10.57 -3.16 16.60
C ILE A 301 11.10 -2.38 15.40
N GLY A 302 11.18 -1.06 15.50
CA GLY A 302 11.70 -0.20 14.45
C GLY A 302 13.15 -0.49 14.08
N SER A 303 14.00 -0.71 15.08
CA SER A 303 15.40 -1.09 14.88
C SER A 303 15.52 -2.39 14.09
N ILE A 304 14.81 -3.44 14.51
CA ILE A 304 14.83 -4.75 13.84
C ILE A 304 14.28 -4.61 12.41
N ALA A 305 13.17 -3.89 12.23
CA ALA A 305 12.56 -3.67 10.93
C ALA A 305 13.51 -2.96 9.95
N GLY A 306 14.21 -1.91 10.40
CA GLY A 306 15.23 -1.21 9.61
C GLY A 306 16.35 -2.13 9.16
N VAL A 307 16.90 -2.94 10.07
CA VAL A 307 17.94 -3.94 9.74
C VAL A 307 17.43 -4.97 8.73
N VAL A 308 16.27 -5.58 9.00
CA VAL A 308 15.66 -6.61 8.15
C VAL A 308 15.37 -6.06 6.75
N SER A 309 14.87 -4.83 6.66
CA SER A 309 14.57 -4.19 5.37
C SER A 309 15.84 -3.97 4.54
N VAL A 310 16.93 -3.45 5.13
CA VAL A 310 18.21 -3.29 4.42
C VAL A 310 18.78 -4.64 3.97
N ILE A 311 18.75 -5.67 4.83
CA ILE A 311 19.17 -7.03 4.47
C ILE A 311 18.32 -7.58 3.31
N GLY A 312 17.01 -7.32 3.33
CA GLY A 312 16.09 -7.67 2.26
C GLY A 312 16.49 -7.05 0.92
N PHE A 313 16.75 -5.74 0.88
CA PHE A 313 17.25 -5.07 -0.32
C PHE A 313 18.59 -5.64 -0.80
N LYS A 314 19.55 -5.86 0.11
CA LYS A 314 20.90 -6.27 -0.25
C LYS A 314 21.05 -7.73 -0.65
N PHE A 315 20.22 -8.62 -0.13
CA PHE A 315 20.39 -10.07 -0.32
C PHE A 315 19.18 -10.74 -0.93
N LEU A 316 17.95 -10.38 -0.56
CA LEU A 316 16.75 -11.04 -1.11
C LEU A 316 16.41 -10.49 -2.50
N THR A 317 16.54 -9.17 -2.70
CA THR A 317 16.36 -8.55 -4.02
C THR A 317 17.59 -8.78 -4.91
N ASP A 318 18.79 -8.72 -4.33
CA ASP A 318 20.08 -8.76 -5.04
C ASP A 318 20.67 -10.18 -5.24
N CYS A 319 20.06 -11.26 -4.69
CA CYS A 319 20.39 -12.66 -5.04
C CYS A 319 20.16 -13.02 -6.52
N GLY A 320 20.02 -12.02 -7.40
CA GLY A 320 20.02 -12.15 -8.84
C GLY A 320 20.87 -11.16 -9.64
N GLY A 321 21.56 -10.20 -9.01
CA GLY A 321 22.27 -9.15 -9.72
C GLY A 321 21.33 -8.14 -10.40
N GLN A 322 21.54 -6.87 -10.04
CA GLN A 322 20.83 -5.68 -10.49
C GLN A 322 19.50 -5.40 -9.79
N SER A 323 19.49 -4.19 -9.23
CA SER A 323 18.49 -3.62 -8.36
C SER A 323 17.23 -3.29 -9.16
N GLY A 324 16.11 -3.77 -8.65
CA GLY A 324 14.80 -3.54 -9.25
C GLY A 324 14.19 -4.86 -9.68
N SER A 325 13.10 -5.20 -9.01
CA SER A 325 12.21 -6.29 -9.35
C SER A 325 12.64 -7.69 -8.94
N CYS A 326 11.61 -8.51 -8.76
CA CYS A 326 11.63 -9.85 -8.20
C CYS A 326 11.72 -10.99 -9.25
N PRO A 327 12.27 -10.85 -10.49
CA PRO A 327 12.17 -11.93 -11.47
C PRO A 327 12.97 -13.18 -11.07
N ARG A 328 14.02 -13.07 -10.22
CA ARG A 328 14.77 -14.24 -9.74
C ARG A 328 14.25 -14.89 -8.46
N PHE A 329 13.57 -14.16 -7.57
CA PHE A 329 12.94 -14.77 -6.38
C PHE A 329 11.87 -15.79 -6.81
N PHE A 330 11.02 -15.40 -7.78
CA PHE A 330 10.09 -16.34 -8.40
C PHE A 330 10.80 -17.43 -9.20
N HIS A 331 11.99 -17.20 -9.74
CA HIS A 331 12.71 -18.25 -10.46
C HIS A 331 13.32 -19.31 -9.52
N CYS A 332 13.97 -18.90 -8.42
CA CYS A 332 14.47 -19.80 -7.38
C CYS A 332 13.36 -20.64 -6.74
N ASN A 333 12.18 -20.05 -6.54
CA ASN A 333 11.01 -20.78 -6.06
C ASN A 333 10.26 -21.52 -7.19
N SER A 334 10.37 -21.10 -8.46
CA SER A 334 9.70 -21.78 -9.60
C SER A 334 10.27 -23.15 -9.93
N THR A 335 11.52 -23.44 -9.56
CA THR A 335 12.04 -24.81 -9.61
C THR A 335 11.27 -25.75 -8.68
N CYS A 336 10.68 -25.23 -7.59
CA CYS A 336 9.71 -25.96 -6.76
C CYS A 336 8.26 -25.82 -7.27
N TRP A 337 7.84 -24.64 -7.77
CA TRP A 337 6.44 -24.41 -8.17
C TRP A 337 6.07 -24.95 -9.56
N ARG A 338 7.03 -25.11 -10.49
CA ARG A 338 6.80 -25.66 -11.84
C ARG A 338 7.23 -27.11 -12.00
N ALA A 339 7.89 -27.69 -10.99
CA ALA A 339 8.18 -29.12 -10.96
C ALA A 339 7.04 -29.84 -10.24
N ASN A 340 5.93 -30.12 -10.94
CA ASN A 340 5.14 -31.35 -10.79
C ASN A 340 3.83 -31.43 -11.60
N HIS A 341 3.46 -30.43 -12.41
CA HIS A 341 2.30 -30.58 -13.31
C HIS A 341 2.58 -30.03 -14.71
N ARG A 342 3.31 -30.80 -15.51
CA ARG A 342 3.05 -30.90 -16.96
C ARG A 342 2.73 -32.35 -17.27
N CYS A 343 1.47 -32.71 -17.15
CA CYS A 343 0.90 -33.74 -18.00
C CYS A 343 0.54 -33.10 -19.34
N ASP A 344 0.74 -33.90 -20.38
CA ASP A 344 0.42 -33.68 -21.78
C ASP A 344 1.32 -32.74 -22.59
N SER A 345 1.56 -33.02 -23.86
CA SER A 345 1.78 -34.25 -24.64
C SER A 345 2.08 -33.71 -26.04
N LYS A 346 2.89 -34.46 -26.81
CA LYS A 346 3.31 -34.14 -28.18
C LYS A 346 4.39 -33.05 -28.26
N ASP A 347 5.63 -33.51 -28.33
CA ASP A 347 6.38 -33.34 -29.57
C ASP A 347 7.30 -34.55 -29.76
N THR A 348 6.98 -35.31 -30.79
CA THR A 348 7.69 -36.48 -31.28
C THR A 348 8.47 -36.05 -32.52
N TYR A 349 9.68 -36.61 -32.68
CA TYR A 349 10.55 -36.60 -33.88
C TYR A 349 11.42 -35.33 -34.06
N LEU A 350 12.71 -35.35 -34.39
CA LEU A 350 13.78 -36.33 -34.73
C LEU A 350 15.09 -35.56 -34.39
N GLY A 351 16.13 -36.12 -33.78
CA GLY A 351 16.99 -37.13 -34.39
C GLY A 351 17.95 -36.51 -35.41
N THR A 352 19.21 -36.31 -35.00
CA THR A 352 20.50 -36.54 -35.70
C THR A 352 21.51 -35.37 -35.72
N THR A 353 22.69 -35.65 -35.13
CA THR A 353 24.07 -35.36 -35.59
C THR A 353 24.41 -33.92 -36.02
N THR A 354 25.37 -33.20 -35.44
CA THR A 354 26.74 -33.54 -34.97
C THR A 354 27.19 -32.56 -33.90
#